data_AF-A0A0D7KRD6-F1
#
_entry.id   AF-A0A0D7KRD6-F1
#
_cell.length_a   1.000
_cell.length_b   1.000
_cell.length_c   1.000
_cell.angle_alpha   90.00
_cell.angle_beta   90.00
_cell.angle_gamma   90.00
#
_symmetry.space_group_name_H-M   'P 1'
#
loop_
_entity.id
_entity.type
_entity.pdbx_description
1 polymer ?
#
loop_
_entity_poly.entity_id
_entity_poly.type
_entity_poly.pdbx_seq_one_letter_code
_entity_poly.pdbx_strand_id
1 'polypeptide(L)'
;MIQRKLIVCMLALLLLLGCGVPTTIHAAEQAASKVLLIYDSLDKGTTREGNVEAMQRLLASYGVQVTLVRSDQFQRGQMDAYAKVIGIHNLTDLKESNQDFLQDVEQYRGDYLHIGTRVPAAVTASLELRVHSGVPGPIRIAIDRLVQDAIRTEQVTIIEHAAGTRYGSLSPAGAPTDFPYGVRNGRYGYAAYFERGNISELAMSHLLKDWLGNAGEARSYVIFKEVYPFSDLQLLERLADRMYEAGIPFIASVQPVFMNTDYPAMKRYMETLKYVQSRNGSIIANAPVVASTVNLSDTTLKGKMEGFIDVLADYGVAPLGLGADFYWTYDQRYAEEGMSFTDSVVLFPNKTLKYRIQTNESKAFPFSAFSMQPGFLEQFGHSGTFMPAMPMNTALTFDFPDTEEKLDDIVEQLQSSWITFSDYKHASHTVRTPNSIIMSRSGSVTINGQGVNLDVVIKKVSSDYVYKEKEVKSFETLFNVQNKIFIVIIVLTLIAFTGFLIVGKRLYKRKYYK
;
A
#
# COMPACT_ATOMS: atom_id res chain seq x y z
N MET A 1 19.13 63.55 31.50
CA MET A 1 17.79 63.30 30.90
C MET A 1 17.84 62.50 29.59
N ILE A 2 18.87 62.66 28.74
CA ILE A 2 18.95 62.01 27.42
C ILE A 2 19.21 60.49 27.52
N GLN A 3 20.08 60.03 28.44
CA GLN A 3 20.38 58.60 28.58
C GLN A 3 19.19 57.75 29.08
N ARG A 4 18.31 58.33 29.91
CA ARG A 4 17.11 57.64 30.41
C ARG A 4 16.06 57.42 29.31
N LYS A 5 15.99 58.32 28.33
CA LYS A 5 15.11 58.18 27.16
C LYS A 5 15.64 57.14 26.18
N LEU A 6 16.97 57.03 26.02
CA LEU A 6 17.59 56.05 25.13
C LEU A 6 17.37 54.60 25.62
N ILE A 7 17.50 54.37 26.94
CA ILE A 7 17.29 53.05 27.55
C ILE A 7 15.82 52.62 27.44
N VAL A 8 14.87 53.55 27.60
CA VAL A 8 13.43 53.25 27.44
C VAL A 8 13.08 52.92 25.99
N CYS A 9 13.66 53.63 25.01
CA CYS A 9 13.48 53.29 23.60
C CYS A 9 14.09 51.92 23.23
N MET A 10 15.24 51.58 23.81
CA MET A 10 15.90 50.30 23.56
C MET A 10 15.14 49.12 24.21
N LEU A 11 14.56 49.32 25.39
CA LEU A 11 13.66 48.32 26.02
C LEU A 11 12.34 48.16 25.25
N ALA A 12 11.77 49.24 24.73
CA ALA A 12 10.57 49.19 23.92
C ALA A 12 10.79 48.45 22.59
N LEU A 13 11.98 48.61 21.97
CA LEU A 13 12.36 47.90 20.76
C LEU A 13 12.57 46.39 21.02
N LEU A 14 13.14 46.02 22.17
CA LEU A 14 13.30 44.63 22.59
C LEU A 14 11.96 43.95 22.93
N LEU A 15 10.98 44.68 23.47
CA LEU A 15 9.62 44.16 23.67
C LEU A 15 8.85 43.99 22.34
N LEU A 16 9.08 44.85 21.35
CA LEU A 16 8.47 44.72 20.01
C LEU A 16 9.06 43.56 19.21
N LEU A 17 10.31 43.17 19.47
CA LEU A 17 10.95 41.99 18.87
C LEU A 17 10.56 40.66 19.55
N GLY A 18 9.98 40.70 20.75
CA GLY A 18 9.58 39.52 21.53
C GLY A 18 8.15 39.02 21.28
N CYS A 19 7.30 39.78 20.59
CA CYS A 19 5.93 39.40 20.23
C CYS A 19 5.85 38.86 18.80
N GLY A 20 6.61 37.79 18.52
CA GLY A 20 6.31 36.95 17.37
C GLY A 20 4.98 36.24 17.62
N VAL A 21 3.91 36.68 16.93
CA VAL A 21 2.65 35.94 16.89
C VAL A 21 3.00 34.52 16.43
N PRO A 22 2.63 33.45 17.17
CA PRO A 22 2.87 32.11 16.69
C PRO A 22 2.04 31.93 15.42
N THR A 23 2.68 32.04 14.27
CA THR A 23 2.11 31.56 13.01
C THR A 23 2.01 30.06 13.16
N THR A 24 0.82 29.60 13.55
CA THR A 24 0.42 28.22 13.32
C THR A 24 0.51 28.01 11.82
N ILE A 25 1.64 27.47 11.36
CA ILE A 25 1.74 26.87 10.04
C ILE A 25 0.86 25.63 10.13
N HIS A 26 -0.43 25.80 9.89
CA HIS A 26 -1.22 24.70 9.35
C HIS A 26 -0.55 24.38 8.02
N ALA A 27 0.24 23.31 8.00
CA ALA A 27 0.54 22.62 6.76
C ALA A 27 -0.83 22.27 6.17
N ALA A 28 -1.27 23.04 5.17
CA ALA A 28 -2.44 22.70 4.40
C ALA A 28 -2.20 21.29 3.88
N GLU A 29 -3.04 20.36 4.30
CA GLU A 29 -3.06 18.99 3.80
C GLU A 29 -3.20 19.11 2.28
N GLN A 30 -2.11 18.91 1.55
CA GLN A 30 -2.08 19.12 0.12
C GLN A 30 -2.95 18.02 -0.48
N ALA A 31 -4.16 18.39 -0.91
CA ALA A 31 -5.14 17.44 -1.41
C ALA A 31 -4.51 16.58 -2.52
N ALA A 32 -4.69 15.26 -2.44
CA ALA A 32 -4.12 14.33 -3.40
C ALA A 32 -4.51 14.73 -4.83
N SER A 33 -3.52 14.79 -5.72
CA SER A 33 -3.76 14.98 -7.15
C SER A 33 -4.68 13.88 -7.66
N LYS A 34 -5.72 14.26 -8.41
CA LYS A 34 -6.68 13.31 -9.00
C LYS A 34 -6.37 13.08 -10.47
N VAL A 35 -6.35 11.81 -10.89
CA VAL A 35 -6.15 11.38 -12.27
C VAL A 35 -7.32 10.50 -12.71
N LEU A 36 -7.89 10.81 -13.87
CA LEU A 36 -8.79 9.90 -14.57
C LEU A 36 -7.94 8.99 -15.48
N LEU A 37 -7.97 7.69 -15.22
CA LEU A 37 -7.30 6.67 -16.02
C LEU A 37 -8.32 5.96 -16.89
N ILE A 38 -8.26 6.23 -18.19
CA ILE A 38 -9.14 5.66 -19.20
C ILE A 38 -8.38 4.56 -19.93
N TYR A 39 -9.01 3.40 -20.13
CA TYR A 39 -8.38 2.28 -20.84
C TYR A 39 -9.38 1.56 -21.76
N ASP A 40 -8.88 1.01 -22.85
CA ASP A 40 -9.72 0.30 -23.83
C ASP A 40 -9.99 -1.16 -23.46
N SER A 41 -9.00 -1.88 -22.96
CA SER A 41 -9.09 -3.30 -22.61
C SER A 41 -8.10 -3.69 -21.51
N LEU A 42 -8.46 -4.71 -20.73
CA LEU A 42 -7.52 -5.40 -19.83
C LEU A 42 -6.60 -6.38 -20.56
N ASP A 43 -6.94 -6.68 -21.83
CA ASP A 43 -6.18 -7.52 -22.76
C ASP A 43 -5.71 -8.86 -22.15
N LYS A 44 -6.65 -9.58 -21.52
CA LYS A 44 -6.38 -10.82 -20.79
C LYS A 44 -5.84 -11.90 -21.73
N GLY A 45 -4.78 -12.58 -21.30
CA GLY A 45 -4.11 -13.63 -22.06
C GLY A 45 -3.05 -13.13 -23.05
N THR A 46 -2.78 -11.82 -23.13
CA THR A 46 -1.72 -11.23 -23.96
C THR A 46 -0.58 -10.69 -23.11
N THR A 47 0.49 -10.19 -23.74
CA THR A 47 1.58 -9.52 -23.02
C THR A 47 1.15 -8.20 -22.35
N ARG A 48 0.02 -7.60 -22.78
CA ARG A 48 -0.53 -6.36 -22.20
C ARG A 48 -1.40 -6.62 -20.97
N GLU A 49 -1.64 -7.87 -20.61
CA GLU A 49 -2.37 -8.22 -19.39
C GLU A 49 -1.67 -7.63 -18.15
N GLY A 50 -2.43 -6.83 -17.40
CA GLY A 50 -1.97 -6.19 -16.16
C GLY A 50 -1.32 -4.83 -16.35
N ASN A 51 -1.25 -4.29 -17.57
CA ASN A 51 -0.80 -2.92 -17.83
C ASN A 51 -1.58 -1.88 -17.02
N VAL A 52 -2.90 -2.01 -16.97
CA VAL A 52 -3.75 -1.09 -16.21
C VAL A 52 -3.36 -1.11 -14.72
N GLU A 53 -3.17 -2.30 -14.13
CA GLU A 53 -2.73 -2.42 -12.73
C GLU A 53 -1.34 -1.83 -12.51
N ALA A 54 -0.38 -2.09 -13.41
CA ALA A 54 0.97 -1.53 -13.33
C ALA A 54 0.94 0.01 -13.34
N MET A 55 0.15 0.62 -14.23
CA MET A 55 -0.04 2.07 -14.24
C MET A 55 -0.67 2.58 -12.94
N GLN A 56 -1.73 1.92 -12.46
CA GLN A 56 -2.38 2.29 -11.19
C GLN A 56 -1.39 2.26 -10.01
N ARG A 57 -0.49 1.26 -9.97
CA ARG A 57 0.56 1.15 -8.93
C ARG A 57 1.60 2.26 -9.05
N LEU A 58 2.04 2.60 -10.27
CA LEU A 58 2.94 3.74 -10.50
C LEU A 58 2.30 5.05 -10.01
N LEU A 59 1.05 5.32 -10.39
CA LEU A 59 0.33 6.52 -9.95
C LEU A 59 0.17 6.56 -8.42
N ALA A 60 -0.18 5.43 -7.81
CA ALA A 60 -0.31 5.35 -6.36
C ALA A 60 1.00 5.65 -5.63
N SER A 61 2.17 5.29 -6.18
CA SER A 61 3.49 5.62 -5.61
C SER A 61 3.81 7.12 -5.62
N TYR A 62 3.10 7.90 -6.45
CA TYR A 62 3.17 9.36 -6.47
C TYR A 62 2.09 10.03 -5.59
N GLY A 63 1.34 9.25 -4.80
CA GLY A 63 0.27 9.76 -3.94
C GLY A 63 -0.97 10.22 -4.71
N VAL A 64 -1.16 9.75 -5.94
CA VAL A 64 -2.27 10.14 -6.81
C VAL A 64 -3.52 9.33 -6.50
N GLN A 65 -4.67 10.02 -6.44
CA GLN A 65 -5.98 9.38 -6.45
C GLN A 65 -6.39 9.07 -7.89
N VAL A 66 -6.77 7.83 -8.17
CA VAL A 66 -7.07 7.38 -9.53
C VAL A 66 -8.53 6.98 -9.64
N THR A 67 -9.24 7.55 -10.60
CA THR A 67 -10.53 7.03 -11.06
C THR A 67 -10.32 6.22 -12.33
N LEU A 68 -10.67 4.93 -12.30
CA LEU A 68 -10.53 4.01 -13.41
C LEU A 68 -11.83 3.97 -14.24
N VAL A 69 -11.73 4.14 -15.56
CA VAL A 69 -12.86 4.09 -16.48
C VAL A 69 -12.49 3.31 -17.72
N ARG A 70 -13.37 2.40 -18.15
CA ARG A 70 -13.25 1.80 -19.49
C ARG A 70 -13.70 2.79 -20.54
N SER A 71 -13.00 2.88 -21.66
CA SER A 71 -13.35 3.83 -22.74
C SER A 71 -14.78 3.60 -23.28
N ASP A 72 -15.25 2.36 -23.33
CA ASP A 72 -16.63 2.01 -23.74
C ASP A 72 -17.71 2.40 -22.70
N GLN A 73 -17.33 2.73 -21.48
CA GLN A 73 -18.20 3.20 -20.39
C GLN A 73 -18.05 4.71 -20.11
N PHE A 74 -17.15 5.38 -20.84
CA PHE A 74 -16.90 6.80 -20.69
C PHE A 74 -18.15 7.62 -21.02
N GLN A 75 -18.41 8.66 -20.22
CA GLN A 75 -19.52 9.60 -20.41
C GLN A 75 -18.99 10.98 -20.82
N ARG A 76 -19.66 11.64 -21.76
CA ARG A 76 -19.33 13.01 -22.16
C ARG A 76 -19.23 13.95 -20.96
N GLY A 77 -18.20 14.80 -20.96
CA GLY A 77 -17.89 15.78 -19.92
C GLY A 77 -17.17 15.18 -18.70
N GLN A 78 -16.97 13.86 -18.65
CA GLN A 78 -16.35 13.22 -17.47
C GLN A 78 -14.89 13.67 -17.26
N MET A 79 -14.16 14.04 -18.32
CA MET A 79 -12.79 14.56 -18.23
C MET A 79 -12.72 15.92 -17.52
N ASP A 80 -13.78 16.74 -17.56
CA ASP A 80 -13.75 18.12 -17.04
C ASP A 80 -13.59 18.20 -15.52
N ALA A 81 -13.93 17.11 -14.81
CA ALA A 81 -13.73 16.99 -13.36
C ALA A 81 -12.27 16.75 -12.96
N TYR A 82 -11.37 16.55 -13.92
CA TYR A 82 -9.98 16.18 -13.69
C TYR A 82 -9.03 17.17 -14.34
N ALA A 83 -7.96 17.53 -13.63
CA ALA A 83 -6.88 18.34 -14.18
C ALA A 83 -5.89 17.49 -15.01
N LYS A 84 -5.90 16.16 -14.81
CA LYS A 84 -4.97 15.21 -15.39
C LYS A 84 -5.73 13.95 -15.84
N VAL A 85 -5.54 13.56 -17.10
CA VAL A 85 -6.16 12.36 -17.70
C VAL A 85 -5.09 11.52 -18.38
N ILE A 86 -5.18 10.20 -18.24
CA ILE A 86 -4.32 9.24 -18.92
C ILE A 86 -5.20 8.33 -19.77
N GLY A 87 -4.89 8.20 -21.06
CA GLY A 87 -5.50 7.21 -21.96
C GLY A 87 -4.53 6.06 -22.25
N ILE A 88 -4.93 4.83 -21.93
CA ILE A 88 -4.19 3.60 -22.25
C ILE A 88 -4.89 2.84 -23.36
N HIS A 89 -4.16 2.59 -24.46
CA HIS A 89 -4.61 1.76 -25.56
C HIS A 89 -3.79 0.47 -25.64
N ASN A 90 -4.31 -0.60 -25.06
CA ASN A 90 -3.71 -1.93 -25.12
C ASN A 90 -4.04 -2.64 -26.45
N LEU A 91 -5.23 -2.40 -27.02
CA LEU A 91 -5.63 -3.05 -28.28
C LEU A 91 -4.96 -2.36 -29.49
N THR A 92 -4.44 -3.17 -30.41
CA THR A 92 -3.75 -2.71 -31.63
C THR A 92 -4.63 -2.77 -32.88
N ASP A 93 -5.69 -3.57 -32.88
CA ASP A 93 -6.50 -3.94 -34.05
C ASP A 93 -7.97 -3.46 -33.98
N LEU A 94 -8.48 -3.20 -32.78
CA LEU A 94 -9.84 -2.69 -32.55
C LEU A 94 -9.89 -1.15 -32.55
N LYS A 95 -10.84 -0.59 -33.31
CA LYS A 95 -11.09 0.86 -33.30
C LYS A 95 -11.82 1.27 -32.03
N GLU A 96 -11.44 2.44 -31.49
CA GLU A 96 -12.19 3.06 -30.40
C GLU A 96 -13.57 3.46 -30.94
N SER A 97 -14.61 3.04 -30.24
CA SER A 97 -15.99 3.19 -30.71
C SER A 97 -16.73 4.30 -29.98
N ASN A 98 -16.27 4.68 -28.78
CA ASN A 98 -16.91 5.74 -28.01
C ASN A 98 -16.59 7.12 -28.58
N GLN A 99 -17.55 7.69 -29.31
CA GLN A 99 -17.42 9.01 -29.93
C GLN A 99 -17.34 10.15 -28.90
N ASP A 100 -17.98 10.00 -27.74
CA ASP A 100 -17.92 11.01 -26.68
C ASP A 100 -16.50 11.11 -26.12
N PHE A 101 -15.85 9.97 -25.86
CA PHE A 101 -14.45 9.93 -25.45
C PHE A 101 -13.52 10.60 -26.47
N LEU A 102 -13.65 10.23 -27.75
CA LEU A 102 -12.81 10.80 -28.81
C LEU A 102 -12.98 12.31 -28.94
N GLN A 103 -14.20 12.83 -28.84
CA GLN A 103 -14.47 14.27 -28.91
C GLN A 103 -13.94 15.02 -27.70
N ASP A 104 -14.14 14.46 -26.50
CA ASP A 104 -13.69 15.10 -25.27
C ASP A 104 -12.17 15.19 -25.21
N VAL A 105 -11.44 14.17 -25.68
CA VAL A 105 -9.97 14.22 -25.74
C VAL A 105 -9.46 15.37 -26.61
N GLU A 106 -10.12 15.65 -27.74
CA GLU A 106 -9.73 16.76 -28.63
C GLU A 106 -10.02 18.15 -28.03
N GLN A 107 -11.00 18.25 -27.12
CA GLN A 107 -11.44 19.51 -26.52
C GLN A 107 -10.94 19.73 -25.08
N TYR A 108 -10.44 18.67 -24.45
CA TYR A 108 -10.04 18.63 -23.05
C TYR A 108 -9.00 19.71 -22.77
N ARG A 109 -9.08 20.37 -21.60
CA ARG A 109 -8.23 21.53 -21.29
C ARG A 109 -7.09 21.26 -20.31
N GLY A 110 -7.16 20.16 -19.56
CA GLY A 110 -6.11 19.77 -18.62
C GLY A 110 -4.95 19.04 -19.27
N ASP A 111 -4.10 18.43 -18.44
CA ASP A 111 -2.95 17.65 -18.90
C ASP A 111 -3.41 16.26 -19.34
N TYR A 112 -2.94 15.83 -20.51
CA TYR A 112 -3.30 14.54 -21.10
C TYR A 112 -2.05 13.74 -21.43
N LEU A 113 -1.98 12.49 -20.97
CA LEU A 113 -0.94 11.53 -21.31
C LEU A 113 -1.54 10.38 -22.11
N HIS A 114 -1.05 10.19 -23.33
CA HIS A 114 -1.45 9.08 -24.18
C HIS A 114 -0.44 7.93 -24.10
N ILE A 115 -0.94 6.70 -24.03
CA ILE A 115 -0.10 5.50 -23.97
C ILE A 115 -0.59 4.49 -25.01
N GLY A 116 0.33 4.03 -25.86
CA GLY A 116 0.05 3.02 -26.88
C GLY A 116 -0.40 3.60 -28.22
N THR A 117 -1.16 2.83 -28.99
CA THR A 117 -1.52 3.19 -30.38
C THR A 117 -2.66 4.23 -30.43
N ARG A 118 -3.06 4.64 -31.65
CA ARG A 118 -4.21 5.54 -31.89
C ARG A 118 -4.09 6.89 -31.17
N VAL A 119 -2.96 7.55 -31.37
CA VAL A 119 -2.67 8.86 -30.78
C VAL A 119 -3.71 9.91 -31.26
N PRO A 120 -4.37 10.66 -30.36
CA PRO A 120 -5.31 11.72 -30.71
C PRO A 120 -4.67 12.82 -31.57
N ALA A 121 -5.49 13.54 -32.34
CA ALA A 121 -5.01 14.60 -33.23
C ALA A 121 -4.45 15.77 -32.42
N ALA A 122 -5.09 16.16 -31.32
CA ALA A 122 -4.60 17.20 -30.42
C ALA A 122 -3.21 16.88 -29.84
N VAL A 123 -2.99 15.61 -29.45
CA VAL A 123 -1.69 15.13 -28.95
C VAL A 123 -0.65 15.16 -30.07
N THR A 124 -1.03 14.68 -31.25
CA THR A 124 -0.15 14.64 -32.43
C THR A 124 0.29 16.05 -32.84
N ALA A 125 -0.64 17.00 -32.91
CA ALA A 125 -0.36 18.39 -33.28
C ALA A 125 0.53 19.09 -32.24
N SER A 126 0.23 18.96 -30.94
CA SER A 126 0.98 19.66 -29.88
C SER A 126 2.40 19.13 -29.68
N LEU A 127 2.63 17.85 -29.94
CA LEU A 127 3.95 17.22 -29.85
C LEU A 127 4.71 17.26 -31.18
N GLU A 128 4.14 17.81 -32.25
CA GLU A 128 4.67 17.68 -33.62
C GLU A 128 4.98 16.20 -33.96
N LEU A 129 4.13 15.30 -33.47
CA LEU A 129 4.45 13.88 -33.36
C LEU A 129 4.43 13.21 -34.74
N ARG A 130 5.51 12.48 -35.06
CA ARG A 130 5.54 11.49 -36.13
C ARG A 130 5.91 10.13 -35.56
N VAL A 131 5.02 9.17 -35.77
CA VAL A 131 5.17 7.79 -35.30
C VAL A 131 5.12 6.83 -36.46
N HIS A 132 5.85 5.73 -36.33
CA HIS A 132 5.77 4.60 -37.24
C HIS A 132 5.36 3.35 -36.45
N SER A 133 4.18 2.81 -36.76
CA SER A 133 3.60 1.63 -36.11
C SER A 133 3.85 0.37 -36.93
N GLY A 134 3.79 -0.79 -36.27
CA GLY A 134 3.96 -2.08 -36.94
C GLY A 134 5.42 -2.50 -37.11
N VAL A 135 6.35 -1.84 -36.40
CA VAL A 135 7.77 -2.19 -36.47
C VAL A 135 8.00 -3.52 -35.75
N PRO A 136 8.60 -4.53 -36.38
CA PRO A 136 8.81 -5.83 -35.74
C PRO A 136 9.85 -5.74 -34.62
N GLY A 137 9.66 -6.57 -33.59
CA GLY A 137 10.61 -6.74 -32.49
C GLY A 137 11.74 -7.73 -32.81
N PRO A 138 12.59 -8.06 -31.81
CA PRO A 138 12.54 -7.59 -30.43
C PRO A 138 12.99 -6.14 -30.28
N ILE A 139 12.72 -5.53 -29.12
CA ILE A 139 13.11 -4.14 -28.83
C ILE A 139 14.09 -4.09 -27.66
N ARG A 140 14.87 -3.02 -27.61
CA ARG A 140 15.70 -2.59 -26.48
C ARG A 140 15.09 -1.32 -25.91
N ILE A 141 14.98 -1.22 -24.60
CA ILE A 141 14.59 0.02 -23.92
C ILE A 141 15.70 0.39 -22.94
N ALA A 142 16.08 1.68 -22.93
CA ALA A 142 16.99 2.24 -21.94
C ALA A 142 16.36 3.47 -21.27
N ILE A 143 16.58 3.62 -19.97
CA ILE A 143 16.16 4.78 -19.19
C ILE A 143 17.18 5.10 -18.13
N ASP A 144 17.63 6.36 -18.09
CA ASP A 144 18.79 6.78 -17.30
C ASP A 144 19.99 5.85 -17.54
N ARG A 145 20.40 5.06 -16.54
CA ARG A 145 21.49 4.09 -16.63
C ARG A 145 21.03 2.64 -16.71
N LEU A 146 19.71 2.39 -16.80
CA LEU A 146 19.14 1.05 -16.92
C LEU A 146 18.86 0.69 -18.36
N VAL A 147 19.03 -0.59 -18.68
CA VAL A 147 18.73 -1.14 -19.99
C VAL A 147 18.11 -2.53 -19.87
N GLN A 148 17.17 -2.82 -20.75
CA GLN A 148 16.72 -4.17 -21.02
C GLN A 148 16.78 -4.41 -22.52
N ASP A 149 17.56 -5.41 -22.91
CA ASP A 149 17.70 -5.86 -24.28
C ASP A 149 16.69 -6.97 -24.60
N ALA A 150 16.43 -7.17 -25.89
CA ALA A 150 15.67 -8.30 -26.42
C ALA A 150 14.25 -8.49 -25.83
N ILE A 151 13.56 -7.40 -25.48
CA ILE A 151 12.15 -7.43 -25.06
C ILE A 151 11.32 -7.95 -26.25
N ARG A 152 10.63 -9.07 -26.04
CA ARG A 152 9.83 -9.73 -27.07
C ARG A 152 8.53 -8.97 -27.27
N THR A 153 8.29 -8.49 -28.48
CA THR A 153 7.04 -7.85 -28.90
C THR A 153 6.82 -8.19 -30.37
N GLU A 154 5.58 -8.46 -30.78
CA GLU A 154 5.27 -8.76 -32.18
C GLU A 154 5.45 -7.51 -33.05
N GLN A 155 4.89 -6.40 -32.58
CA GLN A 155 4.99 -5.09 -33.23
C GLN A 155 5.13 -3.99 -32.18
N VAL A 156 5.81 -2.91 -32.54
CA VAL A 156 5.97 -1.72 -31.72
C VAL A 156 5.69 -0.46 -32.53
N THR A 157 5.31 0.60 -31.83
CA THR A 157 5.29 1.95 -32.39
C THR A 157 6.55 2.69 -31.95
N ILE A 158 7.24 3.33 -32.89
CA ILE A 158 8.41 4.17 -32.63
C ILE A 158 8.08 5.65 -32.80
N ILE A 159 8.76 6.51 -32.04
CA ILE A 159 8.66 7.98 -32.14
C ILE A 159 9.77 8.48 -33.05
N GLU A 160 9.48 8.69 -34.34
CA GLU A 160 10.48 9.20 -35.29
C GLU A 160 10.81 10.67 -35.03
N HIS A 161 9.81 11.44 -34.62
CA HIS A 161 9.95 12.86 -34.34
C HIS A 161 8.92 13.31 -33.30
N ALA A 162 9.36 14.19 -32.41
CA ALA A 162 8.52 14.92 -31.49
C ALA A 162 9.26 16.15 -30.95
N ALA A 163 8.51 17.20 -30.69
CA ALA A 163 8.93 18.37 -29.92
C ALA A 163 8.86 18.11 -28.41
N GLY A 164 9.62 18.90 -27.64
CA GLY A 164 9.64 18.85 -26.18
C GLY A 164 10.67 17.91 -25.58
N THR A 165 10.47 17.57 -24.31
CA THR A 165 11.39 16.74 -23.52
C THR A 165 11.21 15.27 -23.88
N ARG A 166 12.33 14.55 -24.05
CA ARG A 166 12.39 13.12 -24.36
C ARG A 166 12.76 12.33 -23.10
N TYR A 167 12.18 11.16 -22.95
CA TYR A 167 12.38 10.26 -21.80
C TYR A 167 12.78 8.89 -22.33
N GLY A 168 13.99 8.45 -21.96
CA GLY A 168 14.55 7.15 -22.35
C GLY A 168 14.68 6.97 -23.86
N SER A 169 15.09 5.77 -24.24
CA SER A 169 15.13 5.31 -25.62
C SER A 169 14.45 3.95 -25.80
N LEU A 170 13.94 3.75 -27.01
CA LEU A 170 13.37 2.52 -27.52
C LEU A 170 13.98 2.26 -28.90
N SER A 171 14.58 1.09 -29.06
CA SER A 171 15.30 0.72 -30.28
C SER A 171 14.86 -0.68 -30.74
N PRO A 172 14.18 -0.80 -31.88
CA PRO A 172 13.94 -2.10 -32.51
C PRO A 172 15.26 -2.77 -32.90
N ALA A 173 15.31 -4.10 -32.86
CA ALA A 173 16.50 -4.85 -33.24
C ALA A 173 16.92 -4.54 -34.69
N GLY A 174 18.19 -4.19 -34.88
CA GLY A 174 18.74 -3.84 -36.19
C GLY A 174 18.42 -2.42 -36.67
N ALA A 175 17.71 -1.61 -35.88
CA ALA A 175 17.52 -0.19 -36.21
C ALA A 175 18.86 0.57 -36.15
N PRO A 176 19.09 1.53 -37.07
CA PRO A 176 20.35 2.28 -37.14
C PRO A 176 20.47 3.35 -36.04
N THR A 177 19.36 3.71 -35.40
CA THR A 177 19.27 4.79 -34.42
C THR A 177 18.28 4.47 -33.31
N ASP A 178 18.49 5.08 -32.16
CA ASP A 178 17.57 5.04 -31.02
C ASP A 178 16.42 6.04 -31.21
N PHE A 179 15.21 5.64 -30.83
CA PHE A 179 14.03 6.51 -30.81
C PHE A 179 13.66 6.86 -29.36
N PRO A 180 13.02 8.01 -29.07
CA PRO A 180 12.51 8.29 -27.73
C PRO A 180 11.51 7.22 -27.30
N TYR A 181 11.60 6.77 -26.04
CA TYR A 181 10.57 5.89 -25.46
C TYR A 181 9.28 6.66 -25.18
N GLY A 182 9.41 7.83 -24.55
CA GLY A 182 8.31 8.75 -24.27
C GLY A 182 8.72 10.20 -24.46
N VAL A 183 7.72 11.08 -24.63
CA VAL A 183 7.92 12.51 -24.89
C VAL A 183 6.87 13.35 -24.16
N ARG A 184 7.21 14.59 -23.83
CA ARG A 184 6.28 15.57 -23.25
C ARG A 184 6.56 16.96 -23.78
N ASN A 185 5.50 17.68 -24.14
CA ASN A 185 5.54 19.11 -24.44
C ASN A 185 4.34 19.81 -23.79
N GLY A 186 4.61 20.71 -22.86
CA GLY A 186 3.57 21.38 -22.07
C GLY A 186 2.65 20.38 -21.36
N ARG A 187 1.36 20.46 -21.66
CA ARG A 187 0.30 19.65 -21.05
C ARG A 187 0.15 18.24 -21.62
N TYR A 188 0.79 17.97 -22.77
CA TYR A 188 0.65 16.69 -23.46
C TYR A 188 1.88 15.81 -23.26
N GLY A 189 1.64 14.53 -22.97
CA GLY A 189 2.64 13.48 -22.97
C GLY A 189 2.23 12.32 -23.88
N TYR A 190 3.23 11.58 -24.36
CA TYR A 190 3.03 10.37 -25.13
C TYR A 190 4.10 9.33 -24.81
N ALA A 191 3.69 8.07 -24.62
CA ALA A 191 4.59 6.92 -24.56
C ALA A 191 4.12 5.84 -25.54
N ALA A 192 5.02 5.39 -26.41
CA ALA A 192 4.65 4.49 -27.50
C ALA A 192 4.50 3.02 -27.08
N TYR A 193 5.05 2.65 -25.93
CA TYR A 193 5.06 1.28 -25.43
C TYR A 193 4.95 1.26 -23.90
N PHE A 194 4.12 0.37 -23.37
CA PHE A 194 4.04 0.11 -21.94
C PHE A 194 3.60 -1.33 -21.69
N GLU A 195 4.36 -2.05 -20.88
CA GLU A 195 4.10 -3.46 -20.59
C GLU A 195 4.54 -3.78 -19.16
N ARG A 196 3.64 -4.42 -18.41
CA ARG A 196 3.93 -4.89 -17.05
C ARG A 196 5.03 -5.96 -17.08
N GLY A 197 5.93 -5.89 -16.10
CA GLY A 197 6.98 -6.88 -15.85
C GLY A 197 8.29 -6.57 -16.55
N ASN A 198 8.39 -5.48 -17.31
CA ASN A 198 9.62 -5.09 -18.00
C ASN A 198 10.02 -3.64 -17.70
N ILE A 199 11.16 -3.22 -18.24
CA ILE A 199 11.76 -1.90 -17.95
C ILE A 199 10.86 -0.72 -18.32
N SER A 200 9.83 -0.92 -19.14
CA SER A 200 8.88 0.14 -19.49
C SER A 200 8.09 0.66 -18.29
N GLU A 201 7.94 -0.11 -17.21
CA GLU A 201 7.40 0.40 -15.93
C GLU A 201 8.30 1.50 -15.34
N LEU A 202 9.61 1.28 -15.34
CA LEU A 202 10.58 2.29 -14.89
C LEU A 202 10.66 3.46 -15.88
N ALA A 203 10.71 3.19 -17.18
CA ALA A 203 10.74 4.25 -18.20
C ALA A 203 9.51 5.17 -18.11
N MET A 204 8.32 4.60 -17.95
CA MET A 204 7.08 5.34 -17.73
C MET A 204 7.13 6.17 -16.44
N SER A 205 7.70 5.61 -15.36
CA SER A 205 7.76 6.32 -14.09
C SER A 205 8.57 7.63 -14.16
N HIS A 206 9.62 7.71 -14.99
CA HIS A 206 10.34 8.97 -15.25
C HIS A 206 9.46 10.01 -15.96
N LEU A 207 8.70 9.61 -16.99
CA LEU A 207 7.74 10.49 -17.66
C LEU A 207 6.64 10.96 -16.71
N LEU A 208 6.10 10.05 -15.88
CA LEU A 208 5.06 10.36 -14.90
C LEU A 208 5.53 11.34 -13.84
N LYS A 209 6.77 11.21 -13.33
CA LYS A 209 7.32 12.13 -12.33
C LYS A 209 7.18 13.58 -12.78
N ASP A 210 7.65 13.85 -14.00
CA ASP A 210 7.63 15.18 -14.59
C ASP A 210 6.22 15.62 -14.97
N TRP A 211 5.42 14.72 -15.56
CA TRP A 211 4.05 15.01 -15.99
C TRP A 211 3.11 15.29 -14.81
N LEU A 212 3.27 14.58 -13.69
CA LEU A 212 2.54 14.85 -12.44
C LEU A 212 3.05 16.10 -11.72
N GLY A 213 4.24 16.60 -12.07
CA GLY A 213 4.88 17.72 -11.38
C GLY A 213 5.40 17.33 -10.00
N ASN A 214 5.79 16.07 -9.80
CA ASN A 214 6.28 15.60 -8.52
C ASN A 214 7.76 15.96 -8.34
N ALA A 215 8.03 16.96 -7.49
CA ALA A 215 9.37 17.42 -7.16
C ALA A 215 9.98 16.70 -5.94
N GLY A 216 9.33 15.67 -5.40
CA GLY A 216 9.80 14.93 -4.24
C GLY A 216 11.11 14.19 -4.51
N GLU A 217 11.96 14.13 -3.48
CA GLU A 217 13.11 13.23 -3.48
C GLU A 217 12.63 11.79 -3.26
N ALA A 218 12.97 10.94 -4.21
CA ALA A 218 12.69 9.52 -4.16
C ALA A 218 13.72 8.78 -3.29
N ARG A 219 13.24 7.81 -2.50
CA ARG A 219 14.06 6.99 -1.61
C ARG A 219 13.75 5.51 -1.79
N SER A 220 14.78 4.68 -1.62
CA SER A 220 14.67 3.22 -1.66
C SER A 220 14.61 2.65 -0.24
N TYR A 221 13.78 1.64 -0.04
CA TYR A 221 13.58 0.96 1.24
C TYR A 221 13.66 -0.56 1.07
N VAL A 222 14.06 -1.27 2.12
CA VAL A 222 13.97 -2.74 2.21
C VAL A 222 12.80 -3.09 3.11
N ILE A 223 11.99 -4.07 2.71
CA ILE A 223 10.88 -4.57 3.53
C ILE A 223 10.86 -6.09 3.59
N PHE A 224 10.79 -6.62 4.81
CA PHE A 224 10.52 -8.02 5.10
C PHE A 224 9.06 -8.19 5.48
N LYS A 225 8.35 -8.95 4.67
CA LYS A 225 6.92 -9.21 4.82
C LYS A 225 6.66 -10.45 5.67
N GLU A 226 5.40 -10.58 6.08
CA GLU A 226 4.89 -11.81 6.67
C GLU A 226 5.59 -12.16 8.00
N VAL A 227 5.89 -11.14 8.82
CA VAL A 227 6.41 -11.35 10.18
C VAL A 227 5.22 -11.61 11.13
N TYR A 228 5.09 -12.84 11.63
CA TYR A 228 4.02 -13.26 12.54
C TYR A 228 4.53 -13.39 13.99
N PRO A 229 3.67 -13.36 15.01
CA PRO A 229 4.08 -13.66 16.39
C PRO A 229 4.61 -15.08 16.62
N PHE A 230 4.33 -16.00 15.70
CA PHE A 230 4.82 -17.39 15.72
C PHE A 230 5.98 -17.63 14.76
N SER A 231 6.48 -16.59 14.07
CA SER A 231 7.73 -16.66 13.33
C SER A 231 8.89 -16.98 14.28
N ASP A 232 10.02 -17.44 13.72
CA ASP A 232 11.25 -17.63 14.50
C ASP A 232 11.77 -16.26 14.97
N LEU A 233 11.50 -15.95 16.25
CA LEU A 233 11.89 -14.68 16.86
C LEU A 233 13.41 -14.54 16.99
N GLN A 234 14.15 -15.65 17.15
CA GLN A 234 15.61 -15.60 17.19
C GLN A 234 16.17 -15.26 15.81
N LEU A 235 15.59 -15.83 14.75
CA LEU A 235 15.96 -15.46 13.38
C LEU A 235 15.61 -13.99 13.09
N LEU A 236 14.51 -13.46 13.63
CA LEU A 236 14.16 -12.05 13.48
C LEU A 236 15.14 -11.12 14.21
N GLU A 237 15.62 -11.49 15.40
CA GLU A 237 16.68 -10.76 16.10
C GLU A 237 17.99 -10.78 15.30
N ARG A 238 18.36 -11.93 14.74
CA ARG A 238 19.54 -12.04 13.87
C ARG A 238 19.39 -11.22 12.59
N LEU A 239 18.21 -11.22 11.96
CA LEU A 239 17.94 -10.36 10.81
C LEU A 239 18.19 -8.90 11.17
N ALA A 240 17.70 -8.45 12.33
CA ALA A 240 17.92 -7.09 12.79
C ALA A 240 19.41 -6.77 13.01
N ASP A 241 20.15 -7.68 13.63
CA ASP A 241 21.60 -7.52 13.84
C ASP A 241 22.38 -7.49 12.52
N ARG A 242 22.12 -8.43 11.61
CA ARG A 242 22.81 -8.50 10.30
C ARG A 242 22.56 -7.27 9.45
N MET A 243 21.31 -6.79 9.41
CA MET A 243 20.96 -5.56 8.70
C MET A 243 21.60 -4.33 9.33
N TYR A 244 21.65 -4.26 10.66
CA TYR A 244 22.31 -3.17 11.39
C TYR A 244 23.84 -3.16 11.17
N GLU A 245 24.49 -4.33 11.25
CA GLU A 245 25.91 -4.51 10.96
C GLU A 245 26.26 -4.14 9.50
N ALA A 246 25.38 -4.47 8.56
CA ALA A 246 25.51 -4.07 7.17
C ALA A 246 25.22 -2.58 6.91
N GLY A 247 24.72 -1.85 7.91
CA GLY A 247 24.33 -0.44 7.78
C GLY A 247 23.08 -0.21 6.91
N ILE A 248 22.21 -1.21 6.80
CA ILE A 248 21.02 -1.20 5.93
C ILE A 248 19.75 -1.06 6.80
N PRO A 249 19.10 0.12 6.83
CA PRO A 249 17.79 0.26 7.45
C PRO A 249 16.73 -0.57 6.72
N PHE A 250 15.79 -1.14 7.47
CA PHE A 250 14.75 -1.99 6.90
C PHE A 250 13.40 -1.79 7.58
N ILE A 251 12.36 -2.33 6.95
CA ILE A 251 10.99 -2.33 7.45
C ILE A 251 10.58 -3.78 7.72
N ALA A 252 10.05 -4.07 8.90
CA ALA A 252 9.34 -5.31 9.20
C ALA A 252 7.83 -5.08 9.09
N SER A 253 7.19 -5.76 8.14
CA SER A 253 5.73 -5.75 7.99
C SER A 253 5.12 -6.84 8.88
N VAL A 254 4.51 -6.40 9.97
CA VAL A 254 4.01 -7.28 11.04
C VAL A 254 2.55 -7.64 10.81
N GLN A 255 2.23 -8.92 10.94
CA GLN A 255 0.87 -9.40 10.74
C GLN A 255 0.01 -9.09 11.96
N PRO A 256 -1.21 -8.56 11.77
CA PRO A 256 -2.05 -8.15 12.88
C PRO A 256 -2.62 -9.34 13.64
N VAL A 257 -2.68 -9.21 14.97
CA VAL A 257 -3.29 -10.21 15.85
C VAL A 257 -4.38 -9.57 16.69
N PHE A 258 -5.61 -10.07 16.50
CA PHE A 258 -6.82 -9.46 17.06
C PHE A 258 -7.31 -10.11 18.36
N MET A 259 -6.68 -11.19 18.81
CA MET A 259 -7.09 -11.93 20.02
C MET A 259 -5.85 -12.43 20.78
N ASN A 260 -6.01 -12.70 22.08
CA ASN A 260 -4.97 -13.29 22.93
C ASN A 260 -3.68 -12.44 22.99
N THR A 261 -3.82 -11.11 22.95
CA THR A 261 -2.68 -10.17 22.95
C THR A 261 -1.93 -10.12 24.29
N ASP A 262 -2.51 -10.67 25.34
CA ASP A 262 -1.95 -10.76 26.70
C ASP A 262 -1.10 -12.03 26.94
N TYR A 263 -1.07 -12.95 25.98
CA TYR A 263 -0.32 -14.21 26.08
C TYR A 263 1.20 -13.97 26.06
N PRO A 264 2.02 -14.85 26.69
CA PRO A 264 3.48 -14.68 26.73
C PRO A 264 4.12 -14.68 25.35
N ALA A 265 3.55 -15.45 24.41
CA ALA A 265 4.02 -15.46 23.02
C ALA A 265 3.90 -14.07 22.38
N MET A 266 2.77 -13.38 22.58
CA MET A 266 2.61 -12.01 22.11
C MET A 266 3.59 -11.06 22.80
N LYS A 267 3.78 -11.18 24.12
CA LYS A 267 4.75 -10.34 24.85
C LYS A 267 6.19 -10.54 24.38
N ARG A 268 6.60 -11.80 24.13
CA ARG A 268 7.91 -12.11 23.53
C ARG A 268 8.04 -11.48 22.16
N TYR A 269 7.01 -11.61 21.33
CA TYR A 269 6.97 -10.98 20.02
C TYR A 269 7.11 -9.45 20.11
N MET A 270 6.38 -8.77 21.01
CA MET A 270 6.52 -7.32 21.23
C MET A 270 7.94 -6.92 21.68
N GLU A 271 8.57 -7.69 22.58
CA GLU A 271 9.95 -7.44 22.99
C GLU A 271 10.94 -7.62 21.82
N THR A 272 10.75 -8.63 20.98
CA THR A 272 11.53 -8.80 19.75
C THR A 272 11.30 -7.65 18.76
N LEU A 273 10.06 -7.14 18.60
CA LEU A 273 9.81 -5.96 17.75
C LEU A 273 10.50 -4.70 18.29
N LYS A 274 10.57 -4.51 19.61
CA LYS A 274 11.35 -3.42 20.20
C LYS A 274 12.84 -3.55 19.91
N TYR A 275 13.36 -4.78 19.91
CA TYR A 275 14.75 -5.05 19.51
C TYR A 275 14.99 -4.73 18.03
N VAL A 276 14.05 -5.09 17.15
CA VAL A 276 14.10 -4.70 15.73
C VAL A 276 14.19 -3.17 15.59
N GLN A 277 13.39 -2.41 16.36
CA GLN A 277 13.44 -0.94 16.34
C GLN A 277 14.78 -0.38 16.83
N SER A 278 15.40 -0.98 17.86
CA SER A 278 16.72 -0.56 18.37
C SER A 278 17.88 -0.85 17.41
N ARG A 279 17.63 -1.64 16.36
CA ARG A 279 18.58 -2.00 15.29
C ARG A 279 18.23 -1.33 13.96
N ASN A 280 17.71 -0.10 14.00
CA ASN A 280 17.27 0.69 12.85
C ASN A 280 16.15 0.06 12.00
N GLY A 281 15.54 -1.04 12.44
CA GLY A 281 14.30 -1.55 11.87
C GLY A 281 13.14 -0.59 12.11
N SER A 282 12.23 -0.50 11.14
CA SER A 282 10.96 0.21 11.27
C SER A 282 9.82 -0.80 11.22
N ILE A 283 8.74 -0.55 11.96
CA ILE A 283 7.59 -1.45 11.98
C ILE A 283 6.47 -0.85 11.14
N ILE A 284 5.82 -1.65 10.30
CA ILE A 284 4.51 -1.31 9.72
C ILE A 284 3.52 -2.43 10.03
N ALA A 285 2.26 -2.09 10.26
CA ALA A 285 1.22 -3.11 10.40
C ALA A 285 0.80 -3.61 9.02
N ASN A 286 0.62 -4.91 8.83
CA ASN A 286 0.11 -5.44 7.59
C ASN A 286 -1.43 -5.49 7.60
N ALA A 287 -2.03 -5.46 6.42
CA ALA A 287 -3.44 -5.74 6.26
C ALA A 287 -3.71 -7.23 6.58
N PRO A 288 -4.79 -7.55 7.31
CA PRO A 288 -5.11 -8.94 7.64
C PRO A 288 -5.43 -9.76 6.40
N VAL A 289 -5.14 -11.06 6.47
CA VAL A 289 -5.49 -12.01 5.42
C VAL A 289 -7.02 -12.10 5.29
N VAL A 290 -7.52 -11.83 4.08
CA VAL A 290 -8.94 -11.92 3.76
C VAL A 290 -9.30 -13.38 3.41
N ALA A 291 -10.10 -14.04 4.26
CA ALA A 291 -10.65 -15.37 3.99
C ALA A 291 -11.74 -15.30 2.89
N SER A 292 -11.98 -16.38 2.14
CA SER A 292 -12.99 -16.41 1.06
C SER A 292 -14.45 -16.30 1.55
N THR A 293 -14.69 -16.47 2.86
CA THR A 293 -16.03 -16.49 3.47
C THR A 293 -16.36 -15.22 4.26
N VAL A 294 -15.77 -14.07 3.91
CA VAL A 294 -16.02 -12.81 4.64
C VAL A 294 -17.51 -12.52 4.70
N ASN A 295 -18.03 -12.45 5.93
CA ASN A 295 -19.39 -11.99 6.15
C ASN A 295 -19.46 -10.50 5.80
N LEU A 296 -20.26 -10.15 4.77
CA LEU A 296 -20.45 -8.79 4.29
C LEU A 296 -20.95 -7.83 5.39
N SER A 297 -21.50 -8.34 6.50
CA SER A 297 -21.96 -7.54 7.64
C SER A 297 -20.91 -7.29 8.73
N ASP A 298 -19.68 -7.85 8.65
CA ASP A 298 -18.67 -7.63 9.69
C ASP A 298 -18.10 -6.20 9.62
N THR A 299 -18.55 -5.30 10.49
CA THR A 299 -18.07 -3.89 10.60
C THR A 299 -16.92 -3.73 11.59
N THR A 300 -16.30 -4.82 12.03
CA THR A 300 -15.31 -4.78 13.12
C THR A 300 -13.88 -4.53 12.67
N LEU A 301 -13.61 -4.46 11.35
CA LEU A 301 -12.26 -4.31 10.81
C LEU A 301 -11.55 -3.07 11.37
N LYS A 302 -12.25 -1.92 11.41
CA LYS A 302 -11.70 -0.68 11.94
C LYS A 302 -11.22 -0.82 13.39
N GLY A 303 -12.12 -1.26 14.27
CA GLY A 303 -11.78 -1.45 15.70
C GLY A 303 -10.72 -2.52 15.93
N LYS A 304 -10.68 -3.58 15.10
CA LYS A 304 -9.63 -4.61 15.15
C LYS A 304 -8.26 -4.05 14.78
N MET A 305 -8.17 -3.26 13.71
CA MET A 305 -6.92 -2.62 13.30
C MET A 305 -6.47 -1.57 14.31
N GLU A 306 -7.35 -0.66 14.71
CA GLU A 306 -7.06 0.35 15.73
C GLU A 306 -6.61 -0.29 17.05
N GLY A 307 -7.31 -1.33 17.51
CA GLY A 307 -6.92 -2.07 18.72
C GLY A 307 -5.56 -2.76 18.61
N PHE A 308 -5.19 -3.29 17.44
CA PHE A 308 -3.86 -3.86 17.23
C PHE A 308 -2.76 -2.79 17.28
N ILE A 309 -2.99 -1.63 16.66
CA ILE A 309 -2.07 -0.49 16.72
C ILE A 309 -1.90 0.02 18.17
N ASP A 310 -2.99 0.11 18.93
CA ASP A 310 -2.95 0.51 20.34
C ASP A 310 -2.13 -0.48 21.18
N VAL A 311 -2.30 -1.79 20.96
CA VAL A 311 -1.51 -2.82 21.65
C VAL A 311 -0.01 -2.67 21.34
N LEU A 312 0.36 -2.36 20.10
CA LEU A 312 1.76 -2.09 19.74
C LEU A 312 2.29 -0.85 20.48
N ALA A 313 1.52 0.24 20.43
CA ALA A 313 1.87 1.52 21.04
C ALA A 313 2.07 1.42 22.56
N ASP A 314 1.14 0.73 23.26
CA ASP A 314 1.21 0.49 24.71
C ASP A 314 2.46 -0.29 25.14
N TYR A 315 2.98 -1.13 24.23
CA TYR A 315 4.21 -1.89 24.44
C TYR A 315 5.48 -1.13 24.03
N GLY A 316 5.35 0.10 23.51
CA GLY A 316 6.48 0.90 23.02
C GLY A 316 6.96 0.50 21.61
N VAL A 317 6.11 -0.20 20.85
CA VAL A 317 6.33 -0.48 19.43
C VAL A 317 5.57 0.58 18.61
N ALA A 318 6.28 1.29 17.75
CA ALA A 318 5.75 2.38 16.94
C ALA A 318 5.56 1.94 15.48
N PRO A 319 4.37 1.42 15.11
CA PRO A 319 4.05 1.21 13.70
C PRO A 319 3.98 2.55 12.96
N LEU A 320 4.69 2.64 11.84
CA LEU A 320 4.86 3.86 11.04
C LEU A 320 4.04 3.87 9.74
N GLY A 321 3.23 2.85 9.50
CA GLY A 321 2.44 2.75 8.29
C GLY A 321 1.70 1.42 8.15
N LEU A 322 1.18 1.18 6.95
CA LEU A 322 0.46 -0.04 6.61
C LEU A 322 1.04 -0.74 5.37
N GLY A 323 1.27 -2.04 5.44
CA GLY A 323 1.45 -2.91 4.27
C GLY A 323 0.10 -3.46 3.81
N ALA A 324 -0.21 -3.46 2.52
CA ALA A 324 -1.45 -4.05 2.01
C ALA A 324 -1.33 -4.48 0.55
N ASP A 325 -2.14 -5.46 0.12
CA ASP A 325 -2.29 -5.75 -1.31
C ASP A 325 -2.96 -4.55 -2.02
N PHE A 326 -2.51 -4.24 -3.23
CA PHE A 326 -2.92 -3.03 -3.96
C PHE A 326 -4.43 -2.86 -4.10
N TYR A 327 -5.19 -3.95 -4.30
CA TYR A 327 -6.64 -3.93 -4.49
C TYR A 327 -7.40 -3.38 -3.28
N TRP A 328 -6.81 -3.34 -2.08
CA TRP A 328 -7.41 -2.71 -0.91
C TRP A 328 -7.73 -1.24 -1.14
N THR A 329 -6.96 -0.56 -2.01
CA THR A 329 -7.20 0.85 -2.35
C THR A 329 -8.44 1.05 -3.23
N TYR A 330 -8.90 0.02 -3.94
CA TYR A 330 -10.10 0.02 -4.79
C TYR A 330 -11.26 -0.73 -4.13
N ASP A 331 -11.17 -0.98 -2.82
CA ASP A 331 -12.28 -1.48 -2.02
C ASP A 331 -12.72 -0.40 -1.05
N GLN A 332 -13.96 0.06 -1.17
CA GLN A 332 -14.46 1.14 -0.34
C GLN A 332 -14.36 0.80 1.15
N ARG A 333 -14.69 -0.44 1.53
CA ARG A 333 -14.74 -0.84 2.92
C ARG A 333 -13.35 -1.03 3.50
N TYR A 334 -12.45 -1.67 2.77
CA TYR A 334 -11.06 -1.83 3.23
C TYR A 334 -10.35 -0.48 3.32
N ALA A 335 -10.55 0.41 2.35
CA ALA A 335 -9.97 1.75 2.37
C ALA A 335 -10.44 2.59 3.57
N GLU A 336 -11.74 2.57 3.87
CA GLU A 336 -12.35 3.33 4.97
C GLU A 336 -12.08 2.73 6.35
N GLU A 337 -12.17 1.41 6.50
CA GLU A 337 -12.06 0.74 7.80
C GLU A 337 -10.64 0.25 8.11
N GLY A 338 -9.95 -0.29 7.11
CA GLY A 338 -8.67 -0.97 7.29
C GLY A 338 -7.44 -0.11 7.01
N MET A 339 -7.60 1.06 6.39
CA MET A 339 -6.46 1.89 5.98
C MET A 339 -6.57 3.36 6.41
N SER A 340 -7.61 3.77 7.15
CA SER A 340 -7.83 5.19 7.51
C SER A 340 -7.01 5.71 8.67
N PHE A 341 -6.36 4.82 9.42
CA PHE A 341 -5.52 5.19 10.56
C PHE A 341 -4.11 5.67 10.17
N THR A 342 -3.73 5.66 8.89
CA THR A 342 -2.36 6.01 8.44
C THR A 342 -2.36 6.91 7.20
N ASP A 343 -1.35 7.77 7.09
CA ASP A 343 -1.00 8.54 5.88
C ASP A 343 0.06 7.84 4.99
N SER A 344 0.59 6.71 5.46
CA SER A 344 1.74 6.04 4.87
C SER A 344 1.48 4.57 4.61
N VAL A 345 1.75 4.13 3.38
CA VAL A 345 1.52 2.75 2.94
C VAL A 345 2.66 2.19 2.09
N VAL A 346 2.78 0.86 2.11
CA VAL A 346 3.50 0.09 1.09
C VAL A 346 2.49 -0.86 0.45
N LEU A 347 2.16 -0.60 -0.82
CA LEU A 347 1.16 -1.38 -1.54
C LEU A 347 1.82 -2.50 -2.35
N PHE A 348 1.53 -3.75 -2.01
CA PHE A 348 2.09 -4.94 -2.67
C PHE A 348 1.32 -5.29 -3.96
N PRO A 349 1.96 -5.96 -4.94
CA PRO A 349 1.26 -6.51 -6.10
C PRO A 349 0.12 -7.43 -5.67
N ASN A 350 -0.98 -7.43 -6.42
CA ASN A 350 -2.15 -8.25 -6.09
C ASN A 350 -1.83 -9.75 -6.26
N LYS A 351 -1.94 -10.53 -5.18
CA LYS A 351 -1.90 -12.01 -5.26
C LYS A 351 -3.27 -12.57 -5.66
N THR A 352 -4.33 -12.11 -5.00
CA THR A 352 -5.71 -12.54 -5.26
C THR A 352 -6.68 -11.42 -4.92
N LEU A 353 -7.58 -11.09 -5.84
CA LEU A 353 -8.58 -10.05 -5.64
C LEU A 353 -9.73 -10.57 -4.77
N LYS A 354 -9.98 -9.93 -3.64
CA LYS A 354 -11.04 -10.30 -2.69
C LYS A 354 -11.81 -9.07 -2.21
N TYR A 355 -12.41 -8.35 -3.16
CA TYR A 355 -13.22 -7.19 -2.87
C TYR A 355 -14.41 -7.56 -1.98
N ARG A 356 -14.69 -6.70 -1.01
CA ARG A 356 -15.93 -6.60 -0.25
C ARG A 356 -16.90 -5.63 -0.93
N ILE A 357 -16.45 -4.44 -1.29
CA ILE A 357 -17.19 -3.44 -2.08
C ILE A 357 -16.21 -2.80 -3.06
N GLN A 358 -16.16 -3.34 -4.28
CA GLN A 358 -15.30 -2.81 -5.32
C GLN A 358 -15.76 -1.40 -5.74
N THR A 359 -14.80 -0.49 -5.87
CA THR A 359 -14.98 0.84 -6.44
C THR A 359 -13.99 1.04 -7.59
N ASN A 360 -14.26 2.01 -8.45
CA ASN A 360 -13.33 2.43 -9.49
C ASN A 360 -12.48 3.64 -9.08
N GLU A 361 -12.69 4.21 -7.90
CA GLU A 361 -11.88 5.30 -7.34
C GLU A 361 -10.95 4.75 -6.26
N SER A 362 -9.65 5.01 -6.38
CA SER A 362 -8.67 4.57 -5.39
C SER A 362 -8.67 5.47 -4.15
N LYS A 363 -8.23 4.91 -3.02
CA LYS A 363 -7.70 5.70 -1.92
C LYS A 363 -6.26 6.11 -2.20
N ALA A 364 -5.96 7.40 -2.02
CA ALA A 364 -4.61 7.96 -2.11
C ALA A 364 -4.00 8.14 -0.71
N PHE A 365 -2.66 8.14 -0.67
CA PHE A 365 -1.88 8.31 0.55
C PHE A 365 -0.77 9.34 0.30
N PRO A 366 -0.51 10.28 1.23
CA PRO A 366 0.63 11.18 1.15
C PRO A 366 1.96 10.48 0.95
N PHE A 367 2.18 9.34 1.60
CA PHE A 367 3.32 8.49 1.37
C PHE A 367 2.89 7.12 0.84
N SER A 368 3.46 6.73 -0.29
CA SER A 368 3.30 5.40 -0.88
C SER A 368 4.57 5.02 -1.62
N ALA A 369 5.08 3.81 -1.37
CA ALA A 369 6.25 3.29 -2.07
C ALA A 369 5.83 2.28 -3.14
N PHE A 370 6.45 2.36 -4.31
CA PHE A 370 6.33 1.35 -5.36
C PHE A 370 7.08 0.09 -4.92
N SER A 371 6.32 -0.96 -4.61
CA SER A 371 6.88 -2.25 -4.20
C SER A 371 7.38 -3.07 -5.39
N MET A 372 8.50 -3.75 -5.23
CA MET A 372 9.00 -4.69 -6.24
C MET A 372 9.81 -5.80 -5.59
N GLN A 373 9.83 -6.98 -6.22
CA GLN A 373 10.75 -8.05 -5.83
C GLN A 373 12.12 -7.83 -6.47
N PRO A 374 13.22 -8.33 -5.86
CA PRO A 374 14.58 -8.20 -6.41
C PRO A 374 14.72 -8.68 -7.85
N GLY A 375 14.12 -9.82 -8.19
CA GLY A 375 14.18 -10.38 -9.54
C GLY A 375 13.66 -9.45 -10.65
N PHE A 376 12.82 -8.45 -10.31
CA PHE A 376 12.38 -7.44 -11.27
C PHE A 376 13.52 -6.47 -11.67
N LEU A 377 14.45 -6.16 -10.77
CA LEU A 377 15.60 -5.31 -11.10
C LEU A 377 16.75 -6.09 -11.71
N GLU A 378 16.94 -7.34 -11.29
CA GLU A 378 18.04 -8.20 -11.76
C GLU A 378 17.95 -8.54 -13.25
N GLN A 379 16.77 -8.46 -13.84
CA GLN A 379 16.58 -8.62 -15.29
C GLN A 379 17.09 -7.42 -16.11
N PHE A 380 17.50 -6.31 -15.48
CA PHE A 380 17.98 -5.13 -16.17
C PHE A 380 19.49 -4.99 -16.03
N GLY A 381 20.15 -4.73 -17.16
CA GLY A 381 21.53 -4.26 -17.14
C GLY A 381 21.58 -2.82 -16.64
N HIS A 382 22.70 -2.43 -16.02
CA HIS A 382 22.96 -1.03 -15.72
C HIS A 382 24.39 -0.63 -16.13
N SER A 383 24.54 0.61 -16.59
CA SER A 383 25.86 1.19 -16.86
C SER A 383 26.39 1.92 -15.62
N GLY A 384 27.61 1.58 -15.19
CA GLY A 384 28.27 2.19 -14.03
C GLY A 384 28.14 1.37 -12.75
N THR A 385 28.91 1.74 -11.71
CA THR A 385 29.05 0.95 -10.47
C THR A 385 27.82 1.03 -9.56
N PHE A 386 27.09 2.15 -9.55
CA PHE A 386 25.94 2.36 -8.68
C PHE A 386 24.62 2.29 -9.44
N MET A 387 23.62 1.71 -8.79
CA MET A 387 22.25 1.71 -9.27
C MET A 387 21.75 3.16 -9.42
N PRO A 388 21.12 3.54 -10.55
CA PRO A 388 20.52 4.87 -10.67
C PRO A 388 19.41 5.08 -9.65
N ALA A 389 19.21 6.35 -9.27
CA ALA A 389 18.14 6.73 -8.36
C ALA A 389 16.78 6.49 -9.04
N MET A 390 15.87 5.86 -8.32
CA MET A 390 14.51 5.64 -8.81
C MET A 390 13.75 6.98 -8.86
N PRO A 391 12.78 7.15 -9.79
CA PRO A 391 12.04 8.41 -9.91
C PRO A 391 10.95 8.58 -8.84
N MET A 392 10.62 7.51 -8.10
CA MET A 392 9.62 7.47 -7.02
C MET A 392 10.18 6.73 -5.80
N ASN A 393 9.52 6.85 -4.65
CA ASN A 393 9.84 6.00 -3.51
C ASN A 393 9.64 4.52 -3.89
N THR A 394 10.63 3.68 -3.59
CA THR A 394 10.60 2.25 -3.93
C THR A 394 10.82 1.39 -2.69
N ALA A 395 10.15 0.24 -2.66
CA ALA A 395 10.31 -0.74 -1.60
C ALA A 395 10.69 -2.10 -2.20
N LEU A 396 11.91 -2.56 -1.92
CA LEU A 396 12.39 -3.88 -2.28
C LEU A 396 11.85 -4.90 -1.28
N THR A 397 11.00 -5.81 -1.75
CA THR A 397 10.21 -6.69 -0.88
C THR A 397 10.77 -8.11 -0.83
N PHE A 398 10.96 -8.61 0.38
CA PHE A 398 11.32 -9.99 0.69
C PHE A 398 10.23 -10.57 1.60
N ASP A 399 9.96 -11.87 1.48
CA ASP A 399 9.25 -12.58 2.56
C ASP A 399 10.25 -12.83 3.70
N PHE A 400 9.78 -12.89 4.94
CA PHE A 400 10.66 -13.17 6.09
C PHE A 400 11.34 -14.55 5.90
N PRO A 401 12.68 -14.64 5.95
CA PRO A 401 13.38 -15.89 5.71
C PRO A 401 13.04 -16.93 6.79
N ASP A 402 13.04 -18.21 6.38
CA ASP A 402 12.80 -19.36 7.25
C ASP A 402 14.10 -20.02 7.75
N THR A 403 15.26 -19.63 7.22
CA THR A 403 16.58 -20.12 7.60
C THR A 403 17.62 -18.98 7.66
N GLU A 404 18.70 -19.21 8.41
CA GLU A 404 19.85 -18.29 8.47
C GLU A 404 20.58 -18.16 7.14
N GLU A 405 20.71 -19.26 6.39
CA GLU A 405 21.34 -19.26 5.06
C GLU A 405 20.63 -18.30 4.10
N LYS A 406 19.29 -18.36 4.03
CA LYS A 406 18.51 -17.42 3.21
C LYS A 406 18.62 -15.98 3.71
N LEU A 407 18.73 -15.78 5.02
CA LEU A 407 18.96 -14.44 5.58
C LEU A 407 20.30 -13.89 5.10
N ASP A 408 21.37 -14.69 5.18
CA ASP A 408 22.71 -14.28 4.75
C ASP A 408 22.75 -14.00 3.24
N ASP A 409 22.12 -14.85 2.42
CA ASP A 409 21.98 -14.62 0.97
C ASP A 409 21.29 -13.27 0.67
N ILE A 410 20.21 -12.95 1.38
CA ILE A 410 19.48 -11.68 1.21
C ILE A 410 20.38 -10.50 1.60
N VAL A 411 21.13 -10.59 2.71
CA VAL A 411 22.02 -9.51 3.15
C VAL A 411 23.15 -9.29 2.14
N GLU A 412 23.76 -10.36 1.63
CA GLU A 412 24.78 -10.29 0.59
C GLU A 412 24.23 -9.69 -0.72
N GLN A 413 23.03 -10.10 -1.12
CA GLN A 413 22.33 -9.53 -2.28
C GLN A 413 22.08 -8.02 -2.11
N LEU A 414 21.67 -7.58 -0.92
CA LEU A 414 21.43 -6.17 -0.65
C LEU A 414 22.74 -5.35 -0.66
N GLN A 415 23.81 -5.87 -0.08
CA GLN A 415 25.13 -5.22 -0.09
C GLN A 415 25.72 -5.11 -1.51
N SER A 416 25.53 -6.15 -2.32
CA SER A 416 26.01 -6.19 -3.71
C SER A 416 25.10 -5.47 -4.71
N SER A 417 23.89 -5.06 -4.31
CA SER A 417 22.95 -4.33 -5.15
C SER A 417 23.40 -2.91 -5.52
N TRP A 418 24.33 -2.32 -4.75
CA TRP A 418 24.75 -0.92 -4.86
C TRP A 418 23.60 0.09 -4.80
N ILE A 419 22.47 -0.28 -4.18
CA ILE A 419 21.35 0.61 -3.86
C ILE A 419 21.58 1.24 -2.49
N THR A 420 21.43 2.56 -2.38
CA THR A 420 21.39 3.23 -1.07
C THR A 420 19.99 3.13 -0.47
N PHE A 421 19.87 2.42 0.65
CA PHE A 421 18.60 2.29 1.37
C PHE A 421 18.47 3.36 2.44
N SER A 422 17.31 4.02 2.45
CA SER A 422 16.97 5.06 3.42
C SER A 422 16.29 4.48 4.65
N ASP A 423 16.53 5.10 5.81
CA ASP A 423 15.72 4.83 6.99
C ASP A 423 14.29 5.37 6.78
N TYR A 424 13.30 4.50 6.93
CA TYR A 424 11.90 4.85 6.85
C TYR A 424 11.53 5.96 7.85
N LYS A 425 12.22 6.03 9.00
CA LYS A 425 12.00 7.04 10.04
C LYS A 425 12.33 8.48 9.60
N HIS A 426 13.12 8.66 8.53
CA HIS A 426 13.43 9.99 8.01
C HIS A 426 12.26 10.65 7.28
N ALA A 427 11.38 9.85 6.67
CA ALA A 427 10.16 10.36 6.06
C ALA A 427 9.12 10.72 7.13
N SER A 428 8.17 11.58 6.74
CA SER A 428 7.06 11.95 7.63
C SER A 428 5.98 10.90 7.54
N HIS A 429 5.63 10.30 8.68
CA HIS A 429 4.55 9.32 8.79
C HIS A 429 3.71 9.60 10.02
N THR A 430 2.42 9.38 9.90
CA THR A 430 1.44 9.53 10.98
C THR A 430 0.53 8.31 11.02
N VAL A 431 0.51 7.65 12.16
CA VAL A 431 -0.48 6.62 12.50
C VAL A 431 -1.34 7.14 13.65
N ARG A 432 -2.66 7.14 13.49
CA ARG A 432 -3.62 7.68 14.46
C ARG A 432 -4.78 6.71 14.68
N THR A 433 -4.99 6.37 15.93
CA THR A 433 -6.18 5.70 16.46
C THR A 433 -6.88 6.64 17.46
N PRO A 434 -8.02 6.26 18.04
CA PRO A 434 -8.62 7.02 19.15
C PRO A 434 -7.73 7.12 20.39
N ASN A 435 -6.84 6.15 20.65
CA ASN A 435 -6.04 6.09 21.89
C ASN A 435 -4.56 6.41 21.69
N SER A 436 -4.08 6.38 20.44
CA SER A 436 -2.66 6.48 20.11
C SER A 436 -2.40 7.40 18.92
N ILE A 437 -1.38 8.24 19.03
CA ILE A 437 -0.81 9.00 17.92
C ILE A 437 0.67 8.65 17.83
N ILE A 438 1.07 8.02 16.73
CA ILE A 438 2.45 7.65 16.45
C ILE A 438 2.93 8.50 15.28
N MET A 439 4.08 9.13 15.43
CA MET A 439 4.64 10.01 14.41
C MET A 439 6.11 9.71 14.19
N SER A 440 6.53 9.77 12.94
CA SER A 440 7.93 9.77 12.55
C SER A 440 8.23 10.99 11.70
N ARG A 441 9.35 11.66 11.95
CA ARG A 441 9.85 12.75 11.09
C ARG A 441 11.33 12.99 11.36
N SER A 442 12.13 13.10 10.29
CA SER A 442 13.55 13.45 10.38
C SER A 442 14.34 12.54 11.34
N GLY A 443 13.96 11.25 11.41
CA GLY A 443 14.63 10.23 12.22
C GLY A 443 14.11 10.13 13.66
N SER A 444 13.30 11.09 14.12
CA SER A 444 12.65 11.01 15.42
C SER A 444 11.33 10.25 15.32
N VAL A 445 11.09 9.34 16.27
CA VAL A 445 9.83 8.60 16.41
C VAL A 445 9.22 8.89 17.77
N THR A 446 7.91 9.14 17.78
CA THR A 446 7.16 9.41 19.01
C THR A 446 5.89 8.57 19.08
N ILE A 447 5.50 8.18 20.30
CA ILE A 447 4.20 7.60 20.64
C ILE A 447 3.56 8.57 21.64
N ASN A 448 2.38 9.10 21.33
CA ASN A 448 1.65 10.06 22.17
C ASN A 448 2.51 11.28 22.58
N GLY A 449 3.37 11.73 21.66
CA GLY A 449 4.31 12.85 21.87
C GLY A 449 5.55 12.50 22.69
N GLN A 450 5.67 11.28 23.21
CA GLN A 450 6.86 10.80 23.91
C GLN A 450 7.81 10.12 22.94
N GLY A 451 9.09 10.46 22.99
CA GLY A 451 10.11 9.82 22.16
C GLY A 451 10.21 8.32 22.43
N VAL A 452 10.29 7.52 21.38
CA VAL A 452 10.53 6.07 21.51
C VAL A 452 11.98 5.86 21.93
N ASN A 453 12.18 5.11 23.01
CA ASN A 453 13.52 4.73 23.44
C ASN A 453 14.08 3.63 22.51
N LEU A 454 15.13 3.96 21.76
CA LEU A 454 15.82 3.03 20.87
C LEU A 454 17.00 2.30 21.55
N ASP A 455 17.36 2.65 22.79
CA ASP A 455 18.39 1.97 23.59
C ASP A 455 17.76 0.83 24.42
N VAL A 456 17.16 -0.16 23.73
CA VAL A 456 16.40 -1.24 24.38
C VAL A 456 17.31 -2.39 24.83
N VAL A 457 17.26 -2.72 26.13
CA VAL A 457 17.71 -4.02 26.65
C VAL A 457 16.51 -4.97 26.64
N ILE A 458 16.63 -6.10 25.92
CA ILE A 458 15.56 -7.11 25.82
C ILE A 458 15.18 -7.59 27.23
N LYS A 459 13.90 -7.49 27.59
CA LYS A 459 13.39 -8.08 28.82
C LYS A 459 13.10 -9.56 28.59
N LYS A 460 13.77 -10.45 29.32
CA LYS A 460 13.42 -11.88 29.33
C LYS A 460 12.01 -12.06 29.90
N VAL A 461 11.07 -12.45 29.04
CA VAL A 461 9.70 -12.82 29.46
C VAL A 461 9.73 -14.26 29.93
N SER A 462 9.40 -14.51 31.20
CA SER A 462 9.34 -15.86 31.78
C SER A 462 8.38 -16.77 30.99
N SER A 463 8.74 -18.05 30.85
CA SER A 463 7.90 -19.11 30.30
C SER A 463 6.68 -19.43 31.17
N ASP A 464 6.70 -19.02 32.44
CA ASP A 464 5.70 -19.41 33.43
C ASP A 464 4.46 -18.53 33.28
N TYR A 465 3.50 -19.00 32.50
CA TYR A 465 2.20 -18.35 32.40
C TYR A 465 1.41 -18.63 33.67
N VAL A 466 1.37 -17.66 34.58
CA VAL A 466 0.29 -17.60 35.57
C VAL A 466 -0.95 -17.22 34.79
N TYR A 467 -1.78 -18.20 34.46
CA TYR A 467 -3.13 -17.95 33.97
C TYR A 467 -3.75 -16.96 34.95
N LYS A 468 -4.05 -15.74 34.49
CA LYS A 468 -5.16 -15.03 35.11
C LYS A 468 -6.35 -15.94 34.85
N GLU A 469 -6.85 -16.59 35.90
CA GLU A 469 -8.17 -17.18 35.85
C GLU A 469 -9.05 -16.11 35.22
N LYS A 470 -9.50 -16.35 33.97
CA LYS A 470 -10.68 -15.66 33.48
C LYS A 470 -11.65 -15.80 34.63
N GLU A 471 -12.23 -14.70 35.11
CA GLU A 471 -13.38 -14.78 36.01
C GLU A 471 -14.25 -15.89 35.44
N VAL A 472 -14.31 -17.00 36.17
CA VAL A 472 -15.15 -18.11 35.80
C VAL A 472 -16.53 -17.52 36.00
N LYS A 473 -17.09 -16.91 34.95
CA LYS A 473 -18.53 -16.76 34.82
C LYS A 473 -19.02 -18.19 34.77
N SER A 474 -19.23 -18.72 35.96
CA SER A 474 -19.69 -20.05 36.22
C SER A 474 -20.94 -20.26 35.39
N PHE A 475 -20.79 -21.04 34.32
CA PHE A 475 -21.92 -21.57 33.60
C PHE A 475 -22.74 -22.52 34.49
N GLU A 476 -22.30 -22.86 35.71
CA GLU A 476 -23.11 -23.66 36.64
C GLU A 476 -24.39 -22.94 37.03
N THR A 477 -24.45 -21.61 37.08
CA THR A 477 -25.70 -20.91 37.41
C THR A 477 -26.69 -20.96 36.25
N LEU A 478 -26.20 -20.85 35.01
CA LEU A 478 -27.04 -20.97 33.79
C LEU A 478 -27.48 -22.43 33.53
N PHE A 479 -26.59 -23.40 33.74
CA PHE A 479 -26.93 -24.83 33.58
C PHE A 479 -27.74 -25.39 34.74
N ASN A 480 -27.58 -24.93 36.00
CA ASN A 480 -28.47 -25.37 37.08
C ASN A 480 -29.90 -24.84 36.90
N VAL A 481 -30.08 -23.62 36.38
CA VAL A 481 -31.42 -23.10 36.07
C VAL A 481 -32.05 -23.89 34.91
N GLN A 482 -31.31 -24.18 33.84
CA GLN A 482 -31.80 -25.01 32.74
C GLN A 482 -32.11 -26.45 33.18
N ASN A 483 -31.25 -27.11 33.94
CA ASN A 483 -31.51 -28.47 34.45
C ASN A 483 -32.73 -28.51 35.38
N LYS A 484 -32.94 -27.49 36.22
CA LYS A 484 -34.11 -27.43 37.10
C LYS A 484 -35.41 -27.25 36.31
N ILE A 485 -35.39 -26.45 35.23
CA ILE A 485 -36.53 -26.28 34.33
C ILE A 485 -36.85 -27.60 33.60
N PHE A 486 -35.83 -28.31 33.07
CA PHE A 486 -36.04 -29.61 32.43
C PHE A 486 -36.59 -30.66 33.41
N ILE A 487 -36.09 -30.72 34.63
CA ILE A 487 -36.59 -31.64 35.67
C ILE A 487 -38.07 -31.35 35.97
N VAL A 488 -38.46 -30.07 36.13
CA VAL A 488 -39.86 -29.69 36.38
C VAL A 488 -40.77 -30.11 35.21
N ILE A 489 -40.32 -29.92 33.96
CA ILE A 489 -41.08 -30.33 32.76
C ILE A 489 -41.22 -31.86 32.68
N ILE A 490 -40.17 -32.62 33.00
CA ILE A 490 -40.18 -34.09 33.00
C ILE A 490 -41.12 -34.62 34.09
N VAL A 491 -41.10 -34.03 35.29
CA VAL A 491 -42.00 -34.42 36.38
C VAL A 491 -43.46 -34.11 36.00
N LEU A 492 -43.74 -32.96 35.40
CA LEU A 492 -45.08 -32.60 34.93
C LEU A 492 -45.59 -33.55 33.83
N THR A 493 -44.74 -33.92 32.88
CA THR A 493 -45.12 -34.89 31.83
C THR A 493 -45.34 -36.29 32.39
N LEU A 494 -44.54 -36.74 33.37
CA LEU A 494 -44.75 -38.01 34.07
C LEU A 494 -46.06 -38.04 34.87
N ILE A 495 -46.40 -36.94 35.55
CA ILE A 495 -47.69 -36.83 36.27
C ILE A 495 -48.85 -36.89 35.27
N ALA A 496 -48.76 -36.17 34.15
CA ALA A 496 -49.79 -36.21 33.11
C ALA A 496 -49.95 -37.62 32.51
N PHE A 497 -48.83 -38.30 32.22
CA PHE A 497 -48.84 -39.69 31.73
C PHE A 497 -49.45 -40.66 32.74
N THR A 498 -49.13 -40.49 34.02
CA THR A 498 -49.70 -41.30 35.11
C THR A 498 -51.20 -41.05 35.22
N GLY A 499 -51.65 -39.80 35.11
CA GLY A 499 -53.06 -39.43 35.03
C GLY A 499 -53.78 -40.11 33.87
N PHE A 500 -53.19 -40.08 32.66
CA PHE A 500 -53.73 -40.77 31.49
C PHE A 500 -53.78 -42.29 31.68
N LEU A 501 -52.77 -42.89 32.30
CA LEU A 501 -52.79 -44.32 32.61
C LEU A 501 -53.88 -44.68 33.63
N ILE A 502 -54.13 -43.85 34.64
CA ILE A 502 -55.19 -44.07 35.62
C ILE A 502 -56.57 -43.94 34.96
N VAL A 503 -56.79 -42.89 34.16
CA VAL A 503 -58.04 -42.69 33.41
C VAL A 503 -58.25 -43.82 32.40
N GLY A 504 -57.21 -44.18 31.67
CA GLY A 504 -57.19 -45.29 30.72
C GLY A 504 -57.53 -46.61 31.41
N LYS A 505 -56.92 -46.91 32.57
CA LYS A 505 -57.24 -48.09 33.38
C LYS A 505 -58.68 -48.07 33.87
N ARG A 506 -59.21 -46.92 34.28
CA ARG A 506 -60.61 -46.77 34.74
C ARG A 506 -61.61 -46.98 33.60
N LEU A 507 -61.34 -46.43 32.42
CA LEU A 507 -62.13 -46.62 31.20
C LEU A 507 -62.05 -48.06 30.68
N TYR A 508 -60.86 -48.66 30.69
CA TYR A 508 -60.65 -50.06 30.31
C TYR A 508 -61.43 -51.00 31.24
N LYS A 509 -61.38 -50.77 32.57
CA LYS A 509 -62.14 -51.56 33.54
C LYS A 509 -63.66 -51.40 33.35
N ARG A 510 -64.14 -50.20 33.02
CA ARG A 510 -65.57 -49.95 32.72
C ARG A 510 -66.06 -50.60 31.42
N LYS A 511 -65.16 -50.84 30.45
CA LYS A 511 -65.49 -51.39 29.13
C LYS A 511 -65.42 -52.93 29.09
N TYR A 512 -64.54 -53.55 29.90
CA TYR A 512 -64.26 -55.00 29.82
C TYR A 512 -64.59 -55.79 31.08
N TYR A 513 -64.93 -55.14 32.20
CA TYR A 513 -65.56 -55.81 33.35
C TYR A 513 -67.00 -55.35 33.47
N LYS A 514 -67.90 -56.11 32.86
CA LYS A 514 -69.30 -56.24 33.28
C LYS A 514 -69.40 -57.49 34.14
#